data_AF-A0A7W1W9M2-F1
#
_entry.id   AF-A0A7W1W9M2-F1
#
_cell.length_a   1.000
_cell.length_b   1.000
_cell.length_c   1.000
_cell.angle_alpha   90.00
_cell.angle_beta   90.00
_cell.angle_gamma   90.00
#
_symmetry.space_group_name_H-M   'P 1'
#
loop_
_entity.id
_entity.type
_entity.pdbx_description
1 polymer ?
#
loop_
_entity_poly.entity_id
_entity_poly.type
_entity_poly.pdbx_seq_one_letter_code
_entity_poly.pdbx_strand_id
1 'polypeptide(L)'
;MITITFPDPETEKRALGFLLGRFSGRVLKSGEHLVPEAALEALADQNISFTVEGKSTYEQQIAPIRDFLPLQFNDGREVPSEWLADAVLEIVENFGAASYETQKVEGHWRHQSILYRDNLVKIVIDAPDEEVSRQWMRDYKARWKVKLKQLELWLVSYTIDID
;
A
#
# COMPACT_ATOMS: atom_id res chain seq x y z
N MET A 1 8.69 -15.60 0.78
CA MET A 1 7.93 -14.82 -0.20
C MET A 1 7.92 -15.59 -1.51
N ILE A 2 6.80 -15.55 -2.22
CA ILE A 2 6.60 -16.13 -3.55
C ILE A 2 6.37 -14.97 -4.51
N THR A 3 7.02 -15.01 -5.67
CA THR A 3 6.78 -14.06 -6.76
C THR A 3 5.64 -14.55 -7.62
N ILE A 4 4.65 -13.70 -7.86
CA ILE A 4 3.53 -13.94 -8.76
C ILE A 4 3.34 -12.78 -9.74
N THR A 5 2.68 -13.07 -10.86
CA THR A 5 2.21 -12.09 -11.84
C THR A 5 0.70 -12.25 -12.08
N PHE A 6 0.05 -11.17 -12.49
CA PHE A 6 -1.36 -11.18 -12.87
C PHE A 6 -1.51 -11.07 -14.40
N PRO A 7 -2.53 -11.72 -14.98
CA PRO A 7 -2.69 -11.78 -16.43
C PRO A 7 -3.03 -10.44 -17.09
N ASP A 8 -3.63 -9.52 -16.33
CA ASP A 8 -4.08 -8.22 -16.81
C ASP A 8 -4.23 -7.21 -15.65
N PRO A 9 -4.26 -5.89 -15.95
CA PRO A 9 -4.35 -4.84 -14.92
C PRO A 9 -5.63 -4.86 -14.08
N GLU A 10 -6.76 -5.31 -14.64
CA GLU A 10 -8.02 -5.39 -13.89
C GLU A 10 -7.95 -6.51 -12.84
N THR A 11 -7.37 -7.64 -13.21
CA THR A 11 -7.09 -8.75 -12.29
C THR A 11 -6.11 -8.33 -11.21
N GLU A 12 -5.03 -7.62 -11.55
CA GLU A 12 -4.06 -7.08 -10.60
C GLU A 12 -4.71 -6.13 -9.59
N LYS A 13 -5.51 -5.17 -10.07
CA LYS A 13 -6.22 -4.21 -9.22
C LYS A 13 -7.15 -4.91 -8.24
N ARG A 14 -7.92 -5.91 -8.72
CA ARG A 14 -8.80 -6.73 -7.87
C ARG A 14 -8.00 -7.50 -6.82
N ALA A 15 -6.87 -8.08 -7.21
CA ALA A 15 -5.98 -8.82 -6.32
C ALA A 15 -5.39 -7.92 -5.24
N LEU A 16 -4.86 -6.75 -5.60
CA LEU A 16 -4.32 -5.79 -4.64
C LEU A 16 -5.37 -5.33 -3.65
N GLY A 17 -6.57 -5.00 -4.13
CA GLY A 17 -7.67 -4.62 -3.24
C GLY A 17 -8.03 -5.72 -2.23
N PHE A 18 -7.94 -6.98 -2.65
CA PHE A 18 -8.15 -8.12 -1.75
C PHE A 18 -6.99 -8.28 -0.76
N LEU A 19 -5.74 -8.22 -1.23
CA LEU A 19 -4.55 -8.47 -0.41
C LEU A 19 -4.32 -7.38 0.64
N LEU A 20 -4.60 -6.13 0.33
CA LEU A 20 -4.37 -4.99 1.22
C LEU A 20 -5.14 -5.14 2.54
N GLY A 21 -4.41 -5.01 3.64
CA GLY A 21 -4.94 -5.19 5.00
C GLY A 21 -5.24 -6.65 5.39
N ARG A 22 -4.92 -7.64 4.53
CA ARG A 22 -5.07 -9.08 4.79
C ARG A 22 -3.74 -9.83 4.76
N PHE A 23 -2.87 -9.49 3.80
CA PHE A 23 -1.54 -10.07 3.62
C PHE A 23 -0.50 -8.96 3.50
N SER A 24 0.73 -9.22 3.95
CA SER A 24 1.85 -8.33 3.71
C SER A 24 2.41 -8.68 2.35
N GLY A 25 2.80 -7.69 1.57
CA GLY A 25 3.32 -7.95 0.24
C GLY A 25 4.11 -6.79 -0.31
N ARG A 26 4.68 -6.98 -1.48
CA ARG A 26 5.39 -5.94 -2.23
C ARG A 26 5.01 -6.03 -3.69
N VAL A 27 4.80 -4.88 -4.31
CA VAL A 27 4.54 -4.75 -5.75
C VAL A 27 5.75 -4.09 -6.38
N LEU A 28 6.17 -4.59 -7.53
CA LEU A 28 7.22 -4.01 -8.37
C LEU A 28 6.60 -3.42 -9.64
N LYS A 29 7.25 -2.41 -10.21
CA LYS A 29 6.84 -1.77 -11.47
C LYS A 29 6.92 -2.70 -12.69
N SER A 30 7.63 -3.83 -12.57
CA SER A 30 7.60 -4.93 -13.53
C SER A 30 6.23 -5.62 -13.60
N GLY A 31 5.33 -5.38 -12.65
CA GLY A 31 4.07 -6.11 -12.48
C GLY A 31 4.22 -7.37 -11.62
N GLU A 32 5.39 -7.61 -11.04
CA GLU A 32 5.64 -8.72 -10.12
C GLU A 32 5.17 -8.38 -8.70
N HIS A 33 4.55 -9.35 -8.04
CA HIS A 33 4.09 -9.26 -6.67
C HIS A 33 4.79 -10.28 -5.81
N LEU A 34 5.39 -9.83 -4.71
CA LEU A 34 5.97 -10.69 -3.69
C LEU A 34 4.95 -10.84 -2.57
N VAL A 35 4.46 -12.06 -2.36
CA VAL A 35 3.43 -12.37 -1.35
C VAL A 35 3.82 -13.59 -0.51
N PRO A 36 3.27 -13.76 0.71
CA PRO A 36 3.41 -15.01 1.46
C PRO A 36 2.67 -16.15 0.75
N GLU A 37 3.09 -17.39 0.98
CA GLU A 37 2.46 -18.57 0.37
C GLU A 37 0.98 -18.69 0.74
N ALA A 38 0.59 -18.32 1.96
CA ALA A 38 -0.80 -18.27 2.41
C ALA A 38 -1.69 -17.32 1.59
N ALA A 39 -1.12 -16.29 0.94
CA ALA A 39 -1.89 -15.41 0.07
C ALA A 39 -2.30 -16.11 -1.24
N LEU A 40 -1.55 -17.12 -1.70
CA LEU A 40 -1.85 -17.85 -2.94
C LEU A 40 -3.15 -18.65 -2.81
N GLU A 41 -3.31 -19.35 -1.69
CA GLU A 41 -4.54 -20.08 -1.35
C GLU A 41 -5.72 -19.10 -1.27
N ALA A 42 -5.54 -17.98 -0.58
CA ALA A 42 -6.59 -16.97 -0.45
C ALA A 42 -6.99 -16.33 -1.80
N LEU A 43 -6.03 -16.08 -2.70
CA LEU A 43 -6.31 -15.58 -4.05
C LEU A 43 -7.07 -16.61 -4.89
N ALA A 44 -6.69 -17.89 -4.80
CA ALA A 44 -7.37 -18.98 -5.48
C ALA A 44 -8.82 -19.14 -5.00
N ASP A 45 -9.05 -19.07 -3.70
CA ASP A 45 -10.39 -19.10 -3.09
C ASP A 45 -11.30 -17.94 -3.56
N GLN A 46 -10.70 -16.79 -3.88
CA GLN A 46 -11.41 -15.64 -4.45
C GLN A 46 -11.57 -15.71 -5.97
N ASN A 47 -11.16 -16.80 -6.60
CA ASN A 47 -11.16 -16.96 -8.06
C ASN A 47 -10.41 -15.80 -8.76
N ILE A 48 -9.24 -15.46 -8.21
CA ILE A 48 -8.31 -14.49 -8.78
C ILE A 48 -7.17 -15.28 -9.42
N SER A 49 -7.06 -15.19 -10.75
CA SER A 49 -6.02 -15.88 -11.52
C SER A 49 -4.65 -15.21 -11.32
N PHE A 50 -3.60 -16.02 -11.15
CA PHE A 50 -2.21 -15.58 -11.05
C PHE A 50 -1.27 -16.65 -11.61
N THR A 51 -0.04 -16.25 -11.95
CA THR A 51 1.05 -17.15 -12.33
C THR A 51 2.15 -17.09 -11.27
N VAL A 52 2.74 -18.24 -10.90
CA VAL A 52 3.85 -18.31 -9.95
C VAL A 52 5.18 -18.32 -10.70
N GLU A 53 6.05 -17.36 -10.40
CA GLU A 53 7.38 -17.23 -11.02
C GLU A 53 8.48 -17.91 -10.19
N GLY A 54 8.27 -18.09 -8.89
CA GLY A 54 9.21 -18.81 -7.99
C GLY A 54 9.43 -18.15 -6.62
N LYS A 55 10.50 -18.55 -5.92
CA LYS A 55 10.91 -17.95 -4.64
C LYS A 55 11.78 -16.73 -4.89
N SER A 56 11.51 -15.62 -4.21
CA SER A 56 12.30 -14.39 -4.32
C SER A 56 13.46 -14.35 -3.31
N THR A 57 14.57 -13.74 -3.74
CA THR A 57 15.69 -13.31 -2.89
C THR A 57 15.51 -11.83 -2.53
N TYR A 58 15.75 -11.48 -1.27
CA TYR A 58 15.53 -10.14 -0.75
C TYR A 58 16.84 -9.36 -0.74
N GLU A 59 16.96 -8.31 -1.55
CA GLU A 59 18.03 -7.32 -1.40
C GLU A 59 17.49 -5.92 -1.74
N GLN A 60 17.77 -4.93 -0.89
CA GLN A 60 18.20 -3.55 -1.25
C GLN A 60 18.24 -2.61 -0.03
N GLN A 61 19.20 -1.69 -0.04
CA GLN A 61 19.41 -0.58 0.92
C GLN A 61 18.72 0.69 0.40
N ILE A 62 17.68 1.20 1.08
CA ILE A 62 16.87 2.37 0.64
C ILE A 62 16.28 3.15 1.83
N ALA A 63 15.91 4.42 1.63
CA ALA A 63 15.17 5.23 2.61
C ALA A 63 13.65 4.92 2.58
N PRO A 64 13.02 4.61 3.73
CA PRO A 64 11.64 4.20 3.82
C PRO A 64 10.74 5.41 4.09
N ILE A 65 9.90 5.74 3.13
CA ILE A 65 8.73 6.57 3.32
C ILE A 65 7.61 5.66 3.84
N ARG A 66 6.86 6.12 4.84
CA ARG A 66 5.70 5.40 5.38
C ARG A 66 4.44 6.21 5.15
N ASP A 67 3.50 5.60 4.45
CA ASP A 67 2.16 6.12 4.21
C ASP A 67 1.12 5.25 4.93
N PHE A 68 0.05 5.86 5.43
CA PHE A 68 -1.01 5.16 6.16
C PHE A 68 -2.33 5.39 5.45
N LEU A 69 -2.72 4.41 4.63
CA LEU A 69 -3.98 4.46 3.90
C LEU A 69 -5.13 3.99 4.80
N PRO A 70 -6.21 4.79 4.93
CA PRO A 70 -7.35 4.42 5.75
C PRO A 70 -8.20 3.34 5.07
N LEU A 71 -8.65 2.37 5.85
CA LEU A 71 -9.58 1.33 5.44
C LEU A 71 -11.05 1.78 5.59
N GLN A 72 -11.28 2.91 6.26
CA GLN A 72 -12.60 3.50 6.49
C GLN A 72 -12.58 5.01 6.24
N PHE A 73 -13.68 5.52 5.70
CA PHE A 73 -13.98 6.94 5.69
C PHE A 73 -14.16 7.47 7.13
N ASN A 74 -14.05 8.78 7.35
CA ASN A 74 -14.31 9.38 8.69
C ASN A 74 -15.75 9.19 9.19
N ASP A 75 -16.68 8.80 8.33
CA ASP A 75 -18.06 8.44 8.70
C ASP A 75 -18.23 6.94 9.02
N GLY A 76 -17.14 6.17 9.04
CA GLY A 76 -17.11 4.75 9.41
C GLY A 76 -17.43 3.78 8.26
N ARG A 77 -17.85 4.27 7.08
CA ARG A 77 -18.04 3.41 5.90
C ARG A 77 -16.70 2.88 5.41
N GLU A 78 -16.67 1.66 4.88
CA GLU A 78 -15.45 1.07 4.30
C GLU A 78 -15.02 1.79 3.03
N VAL A 79 -13.70 1.96 2.87
CA VAL A 79 -13.11 2.42 1.60
C VAL A 79 -13.16 1.27 0.60
N PRO A 80 -13.64 1.49 -0.65
CA PRO A 80 -13.59 0.46 -1.68
C PRO A 80 -12.17 -0.06 -1.89
N SER A 81 -12.01 -1.37 -1.88
CA SER A 81 -10.70 -2.03 -1.98
C SER A 81 -9.94 -1.64 -3.26
N GLU A 82 -10.67 -1.40 -4.35
CA GLU A 82 -10.13 -0.99 -5.64
C GLU A 82 -9.47 0.41 -5.58
N TRP A 83 -9.90 1.29 -4.66
CA TRP A 83 -9.29 2.60 -4.46
C TRP A 83 -7.96 2.49 -3.73
N LEU A 84 -7.84 1.53 -2.81
CA LEU A 84 -6.58 1.23 -2.15
C LEU A 84 -5.57 0.65 -3.14
N ALA A 85 -6.04 -0.21 -4.05
CA ALA A 85 -5.21 -0.72 -5.15
C ALA A 85 -4.72 0.41 -6.06
N ASP A 86 -5.60 1.32 -6.50
CA ASP A 86 -5.22 2.49 -7.31
C ASP A 86 -4.15 3.34 -6.61
N ALA A 87 -4.30 3.56 -5.31
CA ALA A 87 -3.37 4.33 -4.49
C ALA A 87 -1.96 3.70 -4.47
N VAL A 88 -1.88 2.37 -4.35
CA VAL A 88 -0.61 1.63 -4.37
C VAL A 88 -0.01 1.60 -5.78
N LEU A 89 -0.82 1.36 -6.81
CA LEU A 89 -0.33 1.34 -8.20
C LEU A 89 0.21 2.71 -8.63
N GLU A 90 -0.41 3.81 -8.19
CA GLU A 90 0.12 5.15 -8.42
C GLU A 90 1.50 5.36 -7.76
N ILE A 91 1.71 4.84 -6.56
CA ILE A 91 3.02 4.85 -5.87
C ILE A 91 4.04 4.02 -6.65
N VAL A 92 3.67 2.81 -7.07
CA VAL A 92 4.55 1.89 -7.81
C VAL A 92 4.97 2.50 -9.14
N GLU A 93 4.05 3.15 -9.85
CA GLU A 93 4.37 3.79 -11.12
C GLU A 93 5.44 4.87 -10.95
N ASN A 94 5.39 5.62 -9.85
CA ASN A 94 6.35 6.70 -9.57
C ASN A 94 7.68 6.20 -8.98
N PHE A 95 7.63 5.32 -7.98
CA PHE A 95 8.81 4.90 -7.20
C PHE A 95 9.40 3.55 -7.59
N GLY A 96 8.75 2.83 -8.50
CA GLY A 96 9.21 1.52 -8.96
C GLY A 96 8.77 0.35 -8.07
N ALA A 97 8.42 0.59 -6.80
CA ALA A 97 7.91 -0.44 -5.90
C ALA A 97 7.16 0.15 -4.70
N ALA A 98 6.31 -0.67 -4.08
CA ALA A 98 5.67 -0.37 -2.80
C ALA A 98 5.47 -1.66 -1.99
N SER A 99 5.76 -1.61 -0.69
CA SER A 99 5.43 -2.69 0.26
C SER A 99 4.22 -2.31 1.08
N TYR A 100 3.40 -3.29 1.45
CA TYR A 100 2.24 -3.11 2.33
C TYR A 100 2.26 -4.15 3.45
N GLU A 101 1.85 -3.75 4.65
CA GLU A 101 1.88 -4.60 5.84
C GLU A 101 0.47 -5.05 6.27
N THR A 102 0.35 -6.29 6.74
CA THR A 102 -0.87 -6.88 7.32
C THR A 102 -1.37 -6.19 8.57
N GLN A 103 -0.47 -5.60 9.35
CA GLN A 103 -0.80 -5.11 10.67
C GLN A 103 -1.71 -3.89 10.51
N LYS A 104 -3.02 -4.10 10.76
CA LYS A 104 -3.98 -3.00 10.82
C LYS A 104 -3.57 -2.08 11.97
N VAL A 105 -3.22 -0.85 11.62
CA VAL A 105 -2.85 0.17 12.61
C VAL A 105 -4.12 0.86 13.03
N GLU A 106 -4.45 0.76 14.32
CA GLU A 106 -5.59 1.45 14.89
C GLU A 106 -5.18 2.86 15.32
N GLY A 107 -5.73 3.87 14.65
CA GLY A 107 -5.51 5.27 14.97
C GLY A 107 -6.60 5.77 15.92
N HIS A 108 -6.22 6.53 16.95
CA HIS A 108 -7.14 7.31 17.76
C HIS A 108 -6.67 8.74 17.80
N TRP A 109 -7.53 9.66 17.37
CA TRP A 109 -7.17 11.07 17.31
C TRP A 109 -8.39 11.96 17.49
N ARG A 110 -8.16 13.22 17.89
CA ARG A 110 -9.24 14.18 18.14
C ARG A 110 -9.18 15.32 17.15
N HIS A 111 -10.34 15.73 16.67
CA HIS A 111 -10.53 16.94 15.88
C HIS A 111 -11.77 17.68 16.36
N GLN A 112 -11.61 18.96 16.70
CA GLN A 112 -12.70 19.80 17.21
C GLN A 112 -13.52 19.12 18.33
N SER A 113 -12.83 18.45 19.26
CA SER A 113 -13.40 17.69 20.39
C SER A 113 -14.13 16.39 20.04
N ILE A 114 -14.22 16.02 18.76
CA ILE A 114 -14.72 14.72 18.32
C ILE A 114 -13.57 13.72 18.30
N LEU A 115 -13.78 12.53 18.88
CA LEU A 115 -12.84 11.41 18.82
C LEU A 115 -13.11 10.61 17.54
N TYR A 116 -12.07 10.43 16.73
CA TYR A 116 -12.04 9.59 15.55
C TYR A 116 -11.24 8.32 15.84
N ARG A 117 -11.69 7.21 15.27
CA ARG A 117 -11.02 5.92 15.30
C ARG A 117 -10.87 5.42 13.88
N ASP A 118 -9.64 5.11 13.49
CA ASP A 118 -9.32 4.69 12.14
C ASP A 118 -8.71 3.29 12.16
N ASN A 119 -9.00 2.52 11.11
CA ASN A 119 -8.25 1.32 10.78
C ASN A 119 -7.39 1.64 9.55
N LEU A 120 -6.08 1.53 9.66
CA LEU A 120 -5.13 1.94 8.62
C LEU A 120 -4.33 0.75 8.11
N VAL A 121 -3.98 0.74 6.82
CA VAL A 121 -2.92 -0.10 6.27
C VAL A 121 -1.66 0.74 6.13
N LYS A 122 -0.52 0.18 6.54
CA LYS A 122 0.78 0.83 6.41
C LYS A 122 1.42 0.42 5.08
N ILE A 123 1.76 1.43 4.29
CA ILE A 123 2.52 1.33 3.05
C ILE A 123 3.93 1.81 3.34
N VAL A 124 4.92 1.04 2.91
CA VAL A 124 6.35 1.36 3.00
C VAL A 124 6.90 1.49 1.59
N ILE A 125 7.48 2.64 1.30
CA ILE A 125 7.96 3.02 -0.02
C ILE A 125 9.45 3.28 0.11
N ASP A 126 10.22 2.59 -0.69
CA ASP A 126 11.65 2.76 -0.77
C ASP A 126 11.93 3.83 -1.84
N ALA A 127 12.44 5.00 -1.44
CA ALA A 127 12.70 6.11 -2.36
C ALA A 127 14.10 6.73 -2.15
N PRO A 128 14.74 7.26 -3.20
CA PRO A 128 15.88 8.17 -3.05
C PRO A 128 15.50 9.37 -2.16
N ASP A 129 16.44 9.85 -1.34
CA ASP A 129 16.22 11.07 -0.55
C ASP A 129 16.38 12.33 -1.40
N GLU A 130 15.37 12.60 -2.22
CA GLU A 130 15.33 13.74 -3.12
C GLU A 130 14.09 14.61 -2.87
N GLU A 131 14.23 15.92 -3.07
CA GLU A 131 13.10 16.86 -2.89
C GLU A 131 11.95 16.56 -3.85
N VAL A 132 12.24 16.03 -5.05
CA VAL A 132 11.20 15.62 -6.01
C VAL A 132 10.32 14.50 -5.46
N SER A 133 10.90 13.53 -4.75
CA SER A 133 10.17 12.43 -4.09
C SER A 133 9.28 12.96 -2.98
N ARG A 134 9.81 13.89 -2.17
CA ARG A 134 9.07 14.54 -1.08
C ARG A 134 7.90 15.37 -1.62
N GLN A 135 8.13 16.16 -2.66
CA GLN A 135 7.09 16.98 -3.29
C GLN A 135 6.00 16.10 -3.89
N TRP A 136 6.36 15.04 -4.61
CA TRP A 136 5.38 14.11 -5.16
C TRP A 136 4.50 13.48 -4.07
N MET A 137 5.11 13.05 -2.95
CA MET A 137 4.35 12.48 -1.81
C MET A 137 3.42 13.50 -1.14
N ARG A 138 3.78 14.79 -1.12
CA ARG A 138 2.89 15.85 -0.62
C ARG A 138 1.67 16.01 -1.53
N ASP A 139 1.89 16.01 -2.84
CA ASP A 139 0.81 16.16 -3.82
C ASP A 139 -0.09 14.91 -3.84
N TYR A 140 0.50 13.73 -3.74
CA TYR A 140 -0.20 12.45 -3.54
C TYR A 140 -1.12 12.54 -2.32
N LYS A 141 -0.56 12.90 -1.16
CA LYS A 141 -1.32 13.06 0.08
C LYS A 141 -2.49 14.03 -0.09
N ALA A 142 -2.28 15.17 -0.77
CA ALA A 142 -3.33 16.16 -0.99
C ALA A 142 -4.48 15.59 -1.85
N ARG A 143 -4.16 14.92 -2.97
CA ARG A 143 -5.17 14.30 -3.86
C ARG A 143 -5.96 13.21 -3.13
N TRP A 144 -5.26 12.30 -2.46
CA TRP A 144 -5.88 11.16 -1.81
C TRP A 144 -6.65 11.54 -0.55
N LYS A 145 -6.24 12.60 0.16
CA LYS A 145 -7.01 13.11 1.30
C LYS A 145 -8.42 13.54 0.86
N VAL A 146 -8.52 14.24 -0.27
CA VAL A 146 -9.81 14.66 -0.83
C VAL A 146 -10.60 13.45 -1.34
N LYS A 147 -9.97 12.58 -2.14
CA LYS A 147 -10.63 11.40 -2.72
C LYS A 147 -11.17 10.45 -1.65
N LEU A 148 -10.39 10.21 -0.60
CA LEU A 148 -10.75 9.35 0.55
C LEU A 148 -11.62 10.08 1.58
N LYS A 149 -12.05 11.32 1.31
CA LYS A 149 -12.89 12.12 2.23
C LYS A 149 -12.32 12.16 3.65
N GLN A 150 -11.01 12.31 3.74
CA GLN A 150 -10.29 12.32 5.00
C GLN A 150 -10.10 13.73 5.53
N LEU A 151 -10.33 13.90 6.83
CA LEU A 151 -9.96 15.11 7.56
C LEU A 151 -8.44 15.28 7.61
N GLU A 152 -7.69 14.19 7.65
CA GLU A 152 -6.22 14.16 7.53
C GLU A 152 -5.72 12.82 6.98
N LEU A 153 -4.56 12.81 6.31
CA LEU A 153 -3.84 11.59 5.93
C LEU A 153 -2.43 11.62 6.51
N TRP A 154 -2.03 10.57 7.20
CA TRP A 154 -0.72 10.53 7.85
C TRP A 154 0.35 9.97 6.93
N LEU A 155 1.42 10.74 6.76
CA LEU A 155 2.59 10.38 5.97
C LEU A 155 3.84 10.85 6.71
N VAL A 156 4.85 9.99 6.78
CA VAL A 156 6.15 10.32 7.36
C VAL A 156 7.27 9.82 6.47
N SER A 157 8.39 10.54 6.47
CA SER A 157 9.62 10.14 5.78
C SER A 157 10.82 10.38 6.70
N TYR A 158 11.80 9.49 6.65
CA TYR A 158 13.06 9.62 7.36
C TYR A 158 14.17 8.99 6.51
N THR A 159 15.38 9.52 6.62
CA THR A 159 16.56 8.92 5.99
C THR A 159 16.94 7.64 6.73
N ILE A 160 17.26 6.58 6.00
CA ILE A 160 18.00 5.45 6.58
C ILE A 160 19.45 5.66 6.20
N ASP A 161 20.27 5.94 7.21
CA ASP A 161 21.71 5.82 7.13
C ASP A 161 22.10 4.42 7.60
N ILE A 162 23.01 3.78 6.87
CA ILE A 162 23.60 2.51 7.26
C ILE A 162 25.05 2.84 7.63
N ASP A 163 25.39 2.68 8.91
CA ASP A 163 26.77 2.80 9.40
C ASP A 163 27.71 1.76 8.74
#